data_AF-T1WLI5-F1
#
_entry.id   AF-T1WLI5-F1
#
_cell.length_a   1.000
_cell.length_b   1.000
_cell.length_c   1.000
_cell.angle_alpha   90.00
_cell.angle_beta   90.00
_cell.angle_gamma   90.00
#
_symmetry.space_group_name_H-M   'P 1'
#
loop_
_entity.id
_entity.type
_entity.pdbx_description
1 polymer ?
#
loop_
_entity_poly.entity_id
_entity_poly.type
_entity_poly.pdbx_seq_one_letter_code
_entity_poly.pdbx_strand_id
1 'polypeptide(L)'
;VGGKLPKPNMNLDQLNAMFASHGLTQADMIALSGAHTLGFSHCDQFSNRIYNFSKQNPVDPTLNPNYATQLQQQCPKNVDPRIAVNMDPNTPRKFDNVYYKNLQQGQGLFTSDQVLFTDSRSKQTVNAWASS
;
A
#
# COMPACT_ATOMS: atom_id res chain seq x y z
N VAL A 1 16.81 -14.45 4.39
CA VAL A 1 15.79 -13.91 3.46
C VAL A 1 15.94 -12.42 3.18
N GLY A 2 16.80 -11.68 3.91
CA GLY A 2 17.03 -10.26 3.67
C GLY A 2 17.46 -9.97 2.23
N GLY A 3 16.88 -8.92 1.64
CA GLY A 3 17.18 -8.49 0.27
C GLY A 3 16.47 -9.25 -0.86
N LYS A 4 15.62 -10.24 -0.54
CA LYS A 4 14.85 -11.02 -1.53
C LYS A 4 13.33 -10.85 -1.43
N LEU A 5 12.86 -10.03 -0.50
CA LEU A 5 11.45 -9.74 -0.31
C LEU A 5 11.23 -8.22 -0.33
N PRO A 6 10.17 -7.74 -0.99
CA PRO A 6 9.82 -6.32 -0.98
C PRO A 6 9.43 -5.88 0.44
N LYS A 7 9.63 -4.59 0.73
CA LYS A 7 9.21 -3.95 1.98
C LYS A 7 8.03 -3.02 1.74
N PRO A 8 7.16 -2.77 2.74
CA PRO A 8 5.99 -1.90 2.61
C PRO A 8 6.34 -0.44 2.30
N ASN A 9 7.58 -0.02 2.55
CA ASN A 9 8.06 1.34 2.33
C ASN A 9 8.86 1.53 1.03
N MET A 10 8.91 0.54 0.14
CA MET A 10 9.64 0.65 -1.13
C MET A 10 8.96 1.58 -2.13
N ASN A 11 9.77 2.28 -2.92
CA ASN A 11 9.30 3.04 -4.08
C ASN A 11 9.17 2.15 -5.34
N LEU A 12 8.63 2.71 -6.43
CA LEU A 12 8.37 1.93 -7.64
C LEU A 12 9.66 1.39 -8.29
N ASP A 13 10.78 2.12 -8.25
CA ASP A 13 12.05 1.64 -8.80
C ASP A 13 12.56 0.41 -8.04
N GLN A 14 12.48 0.45 -6.71
CA GLN A 14 12.85 -0.67 -5.84
C GLN A 14 11.95 -1.89 -6.05
N LEU A 15 10.62 -1.67 -6.20
CA LEU A 15 9.68 -2.74 -6.51
C LEU A 15 9.98 -3.37 -7.88
N ASN A 16 10.14 -2.55 -8.92
CA ASN A 16 10.48 -3.02 -10.26
C ASN A 16 11.79 -3.82 -10.26
N ALA A 17 12.84 -3.30 -9.61
CA ALA A 17 14.12 -3.98 -9.54
C ALA A 17 14.02 -5.34 -8.82
N MET A 18 13.28 -5.39 -7.71
CA MET A 18 13.06 -6.63 -6.95
C MET A 18 12.33 -7.66 -7.79
N PHE A 19 11.19 -7.32 -8.39
CA PHE A 19 10.39 -8.25 -9.18
C PHE A 19 11.12 -8.67 -10.48
N ALA A 20 11.81 -7.74 -11.14
CA ALA A 20 12.61 -8.05 -12.32
C ALA A 20 13.77 -9.02 -12.01
N SER A 21 14.37 -8.94 -10.81
CA SER A 21 15.39 -9.91 -10.38
C SER A 21 14.86 -11.36 -10.26
N HIS A 22 13.54 -11.52 -10.24
CA HIS A 22 12.83 -12.79 -10.24
C HIS A 22 12.13 -13.09 -11.58
N GLY A 23 12.45 -12.35 -12.65
CA GLY A 23 11.85 -12.55 -13.98
C GLY A 23 10.40 -12.09 -14.10
N LEU A 24 9.92 -11.26 -13.17
CA LEU A 24 8.56 -10.73 -13.17
C LEU A 24 8.54 -9.30 -13.72
N THR A 25 7.57 -9.03 -14.58
CA THR A 25 7.35 -7.71 -15.17
C THR A 25 6.70 -6.75 -14.17
N GLN A 26 6.64 -5.45 -14.51
CA GLN A 26 5.87 -4.49 -13.72
C GLN A 26 4.38 -4.87 -13.68
N ALA A 27 3.82 -5.39 -14.77
CA ALA A 27 2.44 -5.86 -14.76
C ALA A 27 2.26 -7.03 -13.78
N ASP A 28 3.16 -8.01 -13.77
CA ASP A 28 3.11 -9.11 -12.80
C ASP A 28 3.18 -8.59 -11.35
N MET A 29 4.05 -7.63 -11.09
CA MET A 29 4.19 -7.00 -9.78
C MET A 29 2.89 -6.31 -9.33
N ILE A 30 2.27 -5.51 -10.21
CA ILE A 30 1.01 -4.84 -9.87
C ILE A 30 -0.08 -5.92 -9.65
N ALA A 31 -0.12 -6.98 -10.47
CA ALA A 31 -1.15 -8.03 -10.38
C ALA A 31 -1.06 -8.78 -9.06
N LEU A 32 0.15 -9.14 -8.66
CA LEU A 32 0.43 -9.82 -7.40
C LEU A 32 0.18 -8.91 -6.19
N SER A 33 0.40 -7.59 -6.33
CA SER A 33 0.03 -6.62 -5.29
C SER A 33 -1.48 -6.57 -5.06
N GLY A 34 -2.29 -6.95 -6.04
CA GLY A 34 -3.75 -7.12 -5.90
C GLY A 34 -4.16 -8.09 -4.79
N ALA A 35 -3.29 -9.00 -4.37
CA ALA A 35 -3.53 -9.89 -3.23
C ALA A 35 -3.80 -9.12 -1.92
N HIS A 36 -3.36 -7.87 -1.80
CA HIS A 36 -3.65 -6.99 -0.65
C HIS A 36 -5.13 -6.58 -0.54
N THR A 37 -6.01 -7.00 -1.47
CA THR A 37 -7.48 -6.92 -1.27
C THR A 37 -7.97 -7.79 -0.09
N LEU A 38 -7.18 -8.77 0.34
CA LEU A 38 -7.45 -9.61 1.51
C LEU A 38 -6.33 -9.50 2.55
N GLY A 39 -6.66 -9.83 3.79
CA GLY A 39 -5.69 -9.96 4.88
C GLY A 39 -5.51 -8.69 5.70
N PHE A 40 -4.49 -8.72 6.56
CA PHE A 40 -4.23 -7.67 7.54
C PHE A 40 -2.74 -7.37 7.65
N SER A 41 -2.44 -6.18 8.18
CA SER A 41 -1.09 -5.75 8.51
C SER A 41 -1.03 -5.17 9.90
N HIS A 42 0.05 -5.47 10.61
CA HIS A 42 0.38 -4.79 11.86
C HIS A 42 0.66 -3.29 11.61
N CYS A 43 0.34 -2.47 12.60
CA CYS A 43 0.45 -1.02 12.53
C CYS A 43 1.88 -0.52 12.24
N ASP A 44 2.89 -1.24 12.73
CA ASP A 44 4.30 -0.87 12.58
C ASP A 44 4.75 -0.82 11.11
N GLN A 45 4.15 -1.63 10.24
CA GLN A 45 4.48 -1.72 8.82
C GLN A 45 4.14 -0.46 8.01
N PHE A 46 3.22 0.38 8.49
CA PHE A 46 2.79 1.61 7.80
C PHE A 46 2.76 2.84 8.70
N SER A 47 3.08 2.71 10.00
CA SER A 47 3.04 3.80 10.99
C SER A 47 3.84 5.05 10.56
N ASN A 48 4.91 4.88 9.78
CA ASN A 48 5.67 5.99 9.22
C ASN A 48 4.78 6.92 8.37
N ARG A 49 3.80 6.36 7.63
CA ARG A 49 2.91 7.15 6.76
C ARG A 49 1.91 8.00 7.52
N ILE A 50 1.60 7.68 8.78
CA ILE A 50 0.58 8.38 9.56
C ILE A 50 1.14 9.24 10.70
N TYR A 51 2.44 9.13 11.02
CA TYR A 51 3.05 9.92 12.10
C TYR A 51 4.39 10.57 11.78
N ASN A 52 5.23 9.98 10.93
CA ASN A 52 6.62 10.40 10.72
C ASN A 52 7.05 10.26 9.25
N PHE A 53 6.22 10.73 8.32
CA PHE A 53 6.46 10.47 6.89
C PHE A 53 7.70 11.22 6.38
N SER A 54 7.85 12.49 6.73
CA SER A 54 9.00 13.33 6.40
C SER A 54 9.17 14.47 7.40
N LYS A 55 10.27 15.22 7.30
CA LYS A 55 10.50 16.39 8.16
C LYS A 55 9.43 17.48 8.00
N GLN A 56 8.89 17.62 6.79
CA GLN A 56 7.92 18.67 6.43
C GLN A 56 6.47 18.19 6.57
N ASN A 57 6.22 16.89 6.34
CA ASN A 57 4.89 16.29 6.37
C ASN A 57 4.89 15.12 7.36
N PRO A 58 4.24 15.26 8.54
CA PRO A 58 4.09 14.16 9.49
C PRO A 58 3.26 13.00 8.93
N VAL A 59 2.24 13.31 8.13
CA VAL A 59 1.39 12.35 7.41
C VAL A 59 1.77 12.36 5.94
N ASP A 60 1.78 11.19 5.30
CA ASP A 60 2.03 11.02 3.88
C ASP A 60 1.01 11.82 3.06
N PRO A 61 1.43 12.80 2.23
CA PRO A 61 0.52 13.63 1.45
C PRO A 61 -0.23 12.86 0.35
N THR A 62 0.21 11.64 0.02
CA THR A 62 -0.48 10.76 -0.93
C THR A 62 -1.57 9.91 -0.28
N LEU A 63 -1.64 9.90 1.06
CA LEU A 63 -2.66 9.18 1.82
C LEU A 63 -3.90 10.04 1.97
N ASN A 64 -5.07 9.47 1.70
CA ASN A 64 -6.35 10.14 1.87
C ASN A 64 -6.50 10.64 3.32
N PRO A 65 -6.79 11.94 3.57
CA PRO A 65 -6.81 12.50 4.93
C PRO A 65 -7.82 11.84 5.87
N ASN A 66 -9.00 11.45 5.35
CA ASN A 66 -10.02 10.76 6.14
C ASN A 66 -9.54 9.35 6.51
N TYR A 67 -8.92 8.66 5.55
CA TYR A 67 -8.34 7.34 5.81
C TYR A 67 -7.15 7.40 6.76
N ALA A 68 -6.29 8.42 6.65
CA ALA A 68 -5.20 8.67 7.60
C ALA A 68 -5.74 8.84 9.02
N THR A 69 -6.82 9.60 9.19
CA THR A 69 -7.48 9.79 10.48
C THR A 69 -8.02 8.47 11.03
N GLN A 70 -8.66 7.65 10.19
CA GLN A 70 -9.13 6.31 10.59
C GLN A 70 -7.97 5.40 11.03
N LEU A 71 -6.88 5.38 10.27
CA LEU A 71 -5.69 4.61 10.62
C LEU A 71 -5.06 5.09 11.94
N GLN A 72 -5.01 6.39 12.20
CA GLN A 72 -4.52 6.93 13.47
C GLN A 72 -5.40 6.54 14.67
N GLN A 73 -6.71 6.38 14.48
CA GLN A 73 -7.61 5.90 15.53
C GLN A 73 -7.41 4.40 15.81
N GLN A 74 -7.19 3.61 14.76
CA GLN A 74 -6.95 2.17 14.87
C GLN A 74 -5.54 1.83 15.36
N CYS A 75 -4.56 2.67 15.01
CA CYS A 75 -3.13 2.50 15.29
C CYS A 75 -2.55 3.74 15.99
N PRO A 76 -2.92 4.02 17.26
CA PRO A 76 -2.30 5.09 18.03
C PRO A 76 -0.78 4.87 18.19
N LYS A 77 -0.01 5.93 18.48
CA LYS A 77 1.47 5.88 18.56
C LYS A 77 2.05 4.78 19.48
N ASN A 78 1.33 4.42 20.54
CA ASN A 78 1.72 3.40 21.51
C ASN A 78 0.77 2.20 21.49
N VAL A 79 0.24 1.86 20.32
CA VAL A 79 -0.62 0.69 20.13
C VAL A 79 0.12 -0.61 20.48
N ASP A 80 -0.61 -1.60 20.99
CA ASP A 80 -0.07 -2.96 21.15
C ASP A 80 0.43 -3.48 19.80
N PRO A 81 1.69 -3.97 19.69
CA PRO A 81 2.27 -4.44 18.42
C PRO A 81 1.48 -5.56 17.73
N ARG A 82 0.59 -6.25 18.45
CA ARG A 82 -0.29 -7.31 17.92
C ARG A 82 -1.52 -6.76 17.20
N ILE A 83 -1.80 -5.46 17.31
CA ILE A 83 -2.93 -4.85 16.60
C ILE A 83 -2.61 -4.78 15.12
N ALA A 84 -3.56 -5.26 14.33
CA ALA A 84 -3.52 -5.23 12.89
C ALA A 84 -4.80 -4.62 12.32
N VAL A 85 -4.68 -4.01 11.15
CA VAL A 85 -5.79 -3.46 10.37
C VAL A 85 -5.91 -4.22 9.05
N ASN A 86 -7.11 -4.25 8.47
CA ASN A 86 -7.28 -4.86 7.16
C ASN A 86 -6.51 -4.06 6.10
N MET A 87 -5.89 -4.77 5.14
CA MET A 87 -5.18 -4.14 4.03
C MET A 87 -6.15 -3.51 3.01
N ASP A 88 -7.36 -4.04 2.90
CA ASP A 88 -8.47 -3.44 2.18
C ASP A 88 -9.50 -2.83 3.15
N PRO A 89 -9.64 -1.49 3.21
CA PRO A 89 -10.59 -0.85 4.10
C PRO A 89 -12.06 -1.01 3.68
N ASN A 90 -12.34 -1.40 2.43
CA ASN A 90 -13.68 -1.39 1.86
C ASN A 90 -14.28 -2.81 1.73
N THR A 91 -13.49 -3.81 1.34
CA THR A 91 -13.98 -5.20 1.16
C THR A 91 -13.04 -6.26 1.75
N PRO A 92 -12.68 -6.19 3.05
CA PRO A 92 -11.58 -6.96 3.67
C PRO A 92 -11.70 -8.50 3.66
N ARG A 93 -12.86 -9.03 3.23
CA ARG A 93 -13.18 -10.46 3.20
C ARG A 93 -13.54 -10.98 1.81
N LYS A 94 -13.39 -10.16 0.77
CA LYS A 94 -13.72 -10.52 -0.60
C LYS A 94 -12.51 -10.30 -1.48
N PHE A 95 -12.17 -11.30 -2.29
CA PHE A 95 -11.17 -11.14 -3.32
C PHE A 95 -11.80 -10.44 -4.53
N ASP A 96 -11.59 -9.14 -4.67
CA ASP A 96 -12.07 -8.36 -5.80
C ASP A 96 -11.12 -7.21 -6.18
N ASN A 97 -11.53 -6.36 -7.12
CA ASN A 97 -10.69 -5.28 -7.63
C ASN A 97 -10.77 -3.99 -6.81
N VAL A 98 -11.40 -4.02 -5.62
CA VAL A 98 -11.53 -2.84 -4.76
C VAL A 98 -10.17 -2.36 -4.28
N TYR A 99 -9.17 -3.25 -4.13
CA TYR A 99 -7.77 -2.85 -3.93
C TYR A 99 -7.34 -1.74 -4.91
N TYR A 100 -7.55 -1.91 -6.22
CA TYR A 100 -7.14 -0.91 -7.21
C TYR A 100 -7.98 0.37 -7.12
N LYS A 101 -9.28 0.26 -6.80
CA LYS A 101 -10.17 1.41 -6.57
C LYS A 101 -9.77 2.20 -5.32
N ASN A 102 -9.23 1.53 -4.31
CA ASN A 102 -8.69 2.16 -3.10
C ASN A 102 -7.45 2.99 -3.45
N LEU A 103 -6.56 2.48 -4.31
CA LEU A 103 -5.37 3.23 -4.74
C LEU A 103 -5.75 4.53 -5.45
N GLN A 104 -6.81 4.51 -6.28
CA GLN A 104 -7.33 5.72 -6.95
C GLN A 104 -7.82 6.79 -5.97
N GLN A 105 -8.26 6.37 -4.79
CA GLN A 105 -8.79 7.24 -3.74
C GLN A 105 -7.75 7.66 -2.70
N GLY A 106 -6.48 7.28 -2.89
CA GLY A 106 -5.43 7.52 -1.90
C GLY A 106 -5.53 6.60 -0.67
N GLN A 107 -6.18 5.44 -0.81
CA GLN A 107 -6.46 4.50 0.28
C GLN A 107 -5.61 3.22 0.23
N GLY A 108 -4.47 3.22 -0.48
CA GLY A 108 -3.48 2.14 -0.33
C GLY A 108 -2.85 2.20 1.05
N LEU A 109 -2.75 1.06 1.75
CA LEU A 109 -2.25 1.02 3.12
C LEU A 109 -0.73 1.27 3.17
N PHE A 110 0.03 0.58 2.33
CA PHE A 110 1.48 0.71 2.28
C PHE A 110 1.93 1.80 1.29
N THR A 111 3.16 2.30 1.49
CA THR A 111 3.79 3.17 0.48
C THR A 111 3.98 2.39 -0.82
N SER A 112 4.34 1.11 -0.73
CA SER A 112 4.47 0.21 -1.88
C SER A 112 3.16 -0.04 -2.63
N ASP A 113 2.00 0.12 -1.97
CA ASP A 113 0.70 0.06 -2.63
C ASP A 113 0.40 1.39 -3.33
N GLN A 114 0.49 2.49 -2.57
CA GLN A 114 0.06 3.80 -3.06
C GLN A 114 0.95 4.32 -4.19
N VAL A 115 2.23 3.92 -4.23
CA VAL A 115 3.17 4.27 -5.29
C VAL A 115 2.74 3.72 -6.66
N LEU A 116 2.01 2.61 -6.71
CA LEU A 116 1.53 2.02 -7.96
C LEU A 116 0.56 2.96 -8.70
N PHE A 117 -0.15 3.83 -7.98
CA PHE A 117 -1.06 4.81 -8.56
C PHE A 117 -0.48 6.22 -8.66
N THR A 118 0.42 6.62 -7.75
CA THR A 118 0.99 7.98 -7.77
C THR A 118 2.12 8.14 -8.79
N ASP A 119 2.82 7.06 -9.15
CA ASP A 119 3.82 7.07 -10.21
C ASP A 119 3.16 6.82 -11.59
N SER A 120 3.46 7.70 -12.56
CA SER A 120 2.84 7.66 -13.89
C SER A 120 3.14 6.38 -14.67
N ARG A 121 4.26 5.70 -14.38
CA ARG A 121 4.72 4.51 -15.11
C ARG A 121 3.81 3.29 -14.87
N SER A 122 3.23 3.17 -13.68
CA SER A 122 2.33 2.07 -13.31
C SER A 122 0.85 2.45 -13.27
N LYS A 123 0.54 3.75 -13.21
CA LYS A 123 -0.82 4.28 -13.03
C LYS A 123 -1.84 3.78 -14.05
N GLN A 124 -1.44 3.64 -15.32
CA GLN A 124 -2.35 3.20 -16.37
C GLN A 124 -2.86 1.77 -16.14
N THR A 125 -2.00 0.86 -15.69
CA THR A 125 -2.36 -0.52 -15.36
C THR A 125 -3.32 -0.58 -14.17
N VAL A 126 -3.05 0.22 -13.12
CA VAL A 126 -3.95 0.33 -11.96
C VAL A 126 -5.35 0.81 -12.38
N ASN A 127 -5.42 1.82 -13.24
CA ASN A 127 -6.70 2.31 -13.78
C ASN A 127 -7.45 1.25 -14.56
N ALA A 128 -6.77 0.50 -15.43
CA ALA A 128 -7.40 -0.55 -16.23
C ALA A 128 -8.06 -1.62 -15.34
N TRP A 129 -7.38 -2.04 -14.28
CA TRP A 129 -7.88 -3.10 -13.39
C TRP A 129 -8.91 -2.61 -12.36
N ALA A 130 -8.87 -1.34 -11.98
CA ALA A 130 -9.94 -0.72 -11.21
C ALA A 130 -11.27 -0.66 -11.99
N SER A 131 -11.23 -0.66 -13.32
CA SER A 131 -12.41 -0.65 -14.20
C SER A 131 -12.88 -2.03 -14.67
N SER A 132 -12.24 -3.11 -14.21
CA SER A 132 -12.60 -4.49 -14.54
C SER A 132 -13.79 -5.04 -13.73
#